data_AF-A0A353V450-F1
#
_entry.id   AF-A0A353V450-F1
#
_cell.length_a   1.000
_cell.length_b   1.000
_cell.length_c   1.000
_cell.angle_alpha   90.00
_cell.angle_beta   90.00
_cell.angle_gamma   90.00
#
_symmetry.space_group_name_H-M   'P 1'
#
loop_
_entity.id
_entity.type
_entity.pdbx_description
1 polymer ?
#
loop_
_entity_poly.entity_id
_entity_poly.type
_entity_poly.pdbx_seq_one_letter_code
_entity_poly.pdbx_strand_id
1 'polypeptide(L)'
;MAWGAPLPLVPLRRRLARLGGVAPVDARGPVVWALGDECYFRPESGGVLASPCDETPWPACLPPHEPRALERLARKLGALAPPLGEASVRRAWACLRTFAPDRVVVAGADARVGGLFWLAGLG
;
A
#
# COMPACT_ATOMS: atom_id res chain seq x y z
N MET A 1 -3.72 20.48 18.32
CA MET A 1 -5.08 20.74 17.79
C MET A 1 -4.97 20.95 16.30
N ALA A 2 -5.81 20.30 15.50
CA ALA A 2 -5.88 20.59 14.07
C ALA A 2 -6.76 21.83 13.86
N TRP A 3 -6.26 22.82 13.12
CA TRP A 3 -7.04 23.98 12.70
C TRP A 3 -7.90 23.54 11.50
N GLY A 4 -9.23 23.49 11.66
CA GLY A 4 -10.16 23.10 10.58
C GLY A 4 -11.33 22.23 11.03
N ALA A 5 -12.23 21.92 10.09
CA ALA A 5 -13.29 20.94 10.29
C ALA A 5 -12.71 19.51 10.32
N PRO A 6 -13.24 18.61 11.17
CA PRO A 6 -12.82 17.21 11.13
C PRO A 6 -13.22 16.60 9.80
N LEU A 7 -12.24 15.99 9.11
CA LEU A 7 -12.50 15.20 7.91
C LEU A 7 -12.73 13.73 8.30
N PRO A 8 -13.68 13.03 7.64
CA PRO A 8 -14.00 11.63 7.94
C PRO A 8 -12.95 10.66 7.35
N LEU A 9 -11.66 10.94 7.55
CA LEU A 9 -10.57 10.16 6.97
C LEU A 9 -10.30 8.90 7.78
N VAL A 10 -10.11 7.78 7.07
CA VAL A 10 -9.83 6.46 7.66
C VAL A 10 -8.43 6.00 7.24
N PRO A 11 -7.51 5.76 8.18
CA PRO A 11 -6.26 5.09 7.90
C PRO A 11 -6.49 3.61 7.67
N LEU A 12 -6.06 3.12 6.51
CA LEU A 12 -6.05 1.71 6.13
C LEU A 12 -4.61 1.23 6.08
N ARG A 13 -4.34 0.09 6.71
CA ARG A 13 -3.01 -0.52 6.70
C ARG A 13 -2.74 -1.20 5.37
N ARG A 14 -1.52 -1.02 4.85
CA ARG A 14 -0.99 -1.67 3.65
C ARG A 14 0.33 -2.36 3.98
N ARG A 15 0.47 -3.65 3.65
CA ARG A 15 1.77 -4.35 3.75
C ARG A 15 2.55 -4.31 2.46
N LEU A 16 3.86 -4.28 2.60
CA LEU A 16 4.82 -4.30 1.51
C LEU A 16 5.96 -5.26 1.84
N ALA A 17 6.46 -5.93 0.82
CA ALA A 17 7.67 -6.74 0.91
C ALA A 17 8.60 -6.40 -0.25
N ARG A 18 9.89 -6.28 0.06
CA ARG A 18 10.95 -6.30 -0.93
C ARG A 18 11.48 -7.72 -1.04
N LEU A 19 11.29 -8.31 -2.21
CA LEU A 19 11.67 -9.66 -2.57
C LEU A 19 13.04 -9.66 -3.26
N GLY A 20 13.76 -10.76 -3.10
CA GLY A 20 15.04 -11.03 -3.75
C GLY A 20 15.20 -12.52 -4.06
N GLY A 21 16.39 -12.90 -4.53
CA GLY A 21 16.64 -14.29 -4.93
C GLY A 21 15.89 -14.70 -6.21
N VAL A 22 15.34 -13.72 -6.93
CA VAL A 22 14.74 -13.89 -8.26
C VAL A 22 15.78 -13.55 -9.32
N ALA A 23 15.57 -14.03 -10.55
CA ALA A 23 16.37 -13.65 -11.71
C ALA A 23 16.45 -12.11 -11.82
N PRO A 24 17.51 -11.57 -12.45
CA PRO A 24 17.66 -10.13 -12.63
C PRO A 24 16.37 -9.50 -13.20
N VAL A 25 15.83 -8.52 -12.47
CA VAL A 25 14.62 -7.80 -12.88
C VAL A 25 15.06 -6.50 -13.55
N ASP A 26 14.58 -6.27 -14.77
CA ASP A 26 14.79 -5.00 -15.45
C ASP A 26 14.20 -3.86 -14.62
N ALA A 27 15.04 -2.91 -14.22
CA ALA A 27 14.62 -1.75 -13.44
C ALA A 27 13.63 -0.84 -14.20
N ARG A 28 13.56 -0.94 -15.53
CA ARG A 28 12.58 -0.22 -16.37
C ARG A 28 11.29 -1.01 -16.59
N GLY A 29 11.19 -2.20 -16.02
CA GLY A 29 10.00 -3.03 -16.08
C GLY A 29 8.76 -2.32 -15.49
N PRO A 30 7.56 -2.71 -15.94
CA PRO A 30 6.34 -2.03 -15.54
C PRO A 30 5.97 -2.30 -14.08
N VAL A 31 5.07 -1.47 -13.55
CA VAL A 31 4.25 -1.86 -12.41
C VAL A 31 3.17 -2.80 -12.90
N VAL A 32 3.09 -3.99 -12.32
CA VAL A 32 2.03 -4.96 -12.60
C VAL A 32 0.99 -4.87 -11.50
N TRP A 33 -0.26 -4.64 -11.88
CA TRP A 33 -1.40 -4.60 -10.96
C TRP A 33 -2.40 -5.69 -11.33
N ALA A 34 -2.54 -6.71 -10.50
CA ALA A 34 -3.53 -7.77 -10.65
C ALA A 34 -4.81 -7.37 -9.93
N LEU A 35 -5.80 -6.93 -10.70
CA LEU A 35 -7.07 -6.41 -10.18
C LEU A 35 -7.93 -7.49 -9.51
N GLY A 36 -7.91 -8.73 -10.01
CA GLY A 36 -8.72 -9.82 -9.44
C GLY A 36 -8.25 -10.30 -8.06
N ASP A 37 -6.94 -10.43 -7.90
CA ASP A 37 -6.33 -10.88 -6.63
C ASP A 37 -5.90 -9.73 -5.73
N GLU A 38 -6.15 -8.47 -6.10
CA GLU A 38 -5.66 -7.27 -5.40
C GLU A 38 -4.19 -7.44 -4.98
N CYS A 39 -3.31 -7.57 -5.96
CA CYS A 39 -1.87 -7.69 -5.75
C CYS A 39 -1.15 -6.76 -6.73
N TYR A 40 -0.08 -6.11 -6.31
CA TYR A 40 0.79 -5.43 -7.25
C TYR A 40 2.25 -5.75 -6.96
N PHE A 41 3.07 -5.68 -8.01
CA PHE A 41 4.50 -5.76 -7.88
C PHE A 41 5.21 -4.91 -8.94
N ARG A 42 6.42 -4.46 -8.63
CA ARG A 42 7.26 -3.70 -9.56
C ARG A 42 8.75 -3.92 -9.27
N PRO A 43 9.63 -3.69 -10.24
CA PRO A 43 11.07 -3.65 -10.00
C PRO A 43 11.41 -2.63 -8.90
N GLU A 44 12.30 -3.02 -7.98
CA GLU A 44 12.77 -2.15 -6.90
C GLU A 44 14.12 -2.63 -6.37
N SER A 45 15.13 -1.74 -6.34
CA SER A 45 16.42 -1.99 -5.69
C SER A 45 17.09 -3.33 -6.07
N GLY A 46 17.08 -3.70 -7.35
CA GLY A 46 17.64 -4.97 -7.84
C GLY A 46 16.86 -6.22 -7.43
N GLY A 47 15.59 -6.07 -7.08
CA GLY A 47 14.63 -7.14 -6.81
C GLY A 47 13.22 -6.66 -7.15
N VAL A 48 12.24 -7.05 -6.34
CA VAL A 48 10.82 -6.70 -6.56
C VAL A 48 10.23 -6.10 -5.29
N LEU A 49 9.52 -4.99 -5.41
CA LEU A 49 8.59 -4.53 -4.39
C LEU A 49 7.23 -5.12 -4.70
N ALA A 50 6.60 -5.78 -3.73
CA ALA A 50 5.27 -6.36 -3.90
C ALA A 50 4.36 -6.09 -2.70
N SER A 51 3.05 -6.10 -2.95
CA SER A 51 2.02 -5.86 -1.94
C SER A 51 0.82 -6.78 -2.14
N PRO A 52 0.28 -7.39 -1.06
CA PRO A 52 -0.99 -8.11 -1.10
C PRO A 52 -2.22 -7.19 -1.10
N CYS A 53 -1.98 -5.88 -1.24
CA CYS A 53 -2.96 -4.80 -1.26
C CYS A 53 -4.01 -4.79 -0.16
N ASP A 54 -3.66 -5.24 1.05
CA ASP A 54 -4.61 -5.18 2.15
C ASP A 54 -4.99 -3.74 2.51
N GLU A 55 -6.22 -3.59 3.01
CA GLU A 55 -6.86 -2.31 3.32
C GLU A 55 -7.63 -2.38 4.65
N THR A 56 -7.11 -3.11 5.64
CA THR A 56 -7.76 -3.20 6.95
C THR A 56 -7.66 -1.85 7.69
N PRO A 57 -8.76 -1.30 8.23
CA PRO A 57 -8.70 -0.11 9.08
C PRO A 57 -7.71 -0.28 10.24
N TRP A 58 -6.98 0.80 10.54
CA TRP A 58 -5.97 0.81 11.60
C TRP A 58 -5.94 2.16 12.32
N PRO A 59 -5.58 2.22 13.61
CA PRO A 59 -5.34 3.48 14.29
C PRO A 59 -4.26 4.31 13.58
N ALA A 60 -4.22 5.63 13.81
CA ALA A 60 -3.24 6.54 13.22
C ALA A 60 -1.83 6.40 13.85
N CYS A 61 -1.28 5.19 13.83
CA CYS A 61 0.04 4.84 14.31
C CYS A 61 0.71 3.81 13.38
N LEU A 62 2.04 3.68 13.47
CA LEU A 62 2.78 2.73 12.65
C LEU A 62 2.29 1.30 12.93
N PRO A 63 1.75 0.57 11.94
CA PRO A 63 1.30 -0.80 12.16
C PRO A 63 2.49 -1.75 12.28
N PRO A 64 2.36 -2.83 13.09
CA PRO A 64 3.39 -3.86 13.14
C PRO A 64 3.43 -4.66 11.83
N HIS A 65 4.58 -5.26 11.56
CA HIS A 65 4.69 -6.30 10.54
C HIS A 65 3.92 -7.56 10.98
N GLU A 66 3.23 -8.22 10.05
CA GLU A 66 2.46 -9.46 10.31
C GLU A 66 2.89 -10.57 9.32
N PRO A 67 3.50 -11.69 9.80
CA PRO A 67 3.96 -12.77 8.93
C PRO A 67 2.87 -13.37 8.02
N ARG A 68 1.62 -13.48 8.49
CA ARG A 68 0.50 -13.98 7.69
C ARG A 68 0.23 -13.15 6.43
N ALA A 69 0.61 -11.87 6.42
CA ALA A 69 0.49 -11.03 5.23
C ALA A 69 1.50 -11.44 4.14
N LEU A 70 2.69 -11.93 4.53
CA LEU A 70 3.69 -12.46 3.61
C LEU A 70 3.24 -13.79 3.00
N GLU A 71 2.61 -14.67 3.78
CA GLU A 71 2.02 -15.91 3.26
C GLU A 71 0.93 -15.62 2.23
N ARG A 72 0.06 -14.63 2.50
CA ARG A 72 -0.94 -14.16 1.53
C ARG A 72 -0.29 -13.61 0.27
N LEU A 73 0.76 -12.80 0.41
CA LEU A 73 1.50 -12.25 -0.71
C LEU A 73 2.15 -13.36 -1.57
N ALA A 74 2.84 -14.30 -0.94
CA ALA A 74 3.51 -15.42 -1.62
C ALA A 74 2.50 -16.25 -2.42
N ARG A 75 1.32 -16.56 -1.84
CA ARG A 75 0.25 -17.26 -2.54
C ARG A 75 -0.30 -16.49 -3.75
N LYS A 76 -0.60 -15.19 -3.59
CA LYS A 76 -1.08 -14.33 -4.70
C LYS A 76 -0.03 -14.25 -5.82
N LEU A 77 1.23 -14.04 -5.47
CA LEU A 77 2.33 -14.00 -6.42
C LEU A 77 2.58 -15.36 -7.08
N GLY A 78 2.44 -16.47 -6.36
CA GLY A 78 2.60 -17.81 -6.92
C GLY A 78 1.60 -18.11 -8.04
N ALA A 79 0.39 -17.58 -7.95
CA ALA A 79 -0.62 -17.72 -9.00
C ALA A 79 -0.35 -16.81 -10.22
N LEU A 80 0.14 -15.59 -10.00
CA LEU A 80 0.31 -14.56 -11.03
C LEU A 80 1.68 -14.61 -11.73
N ALA A 81 2.73 -14.90 -10.98
CA ALA A 81 4.13 -14.88 -11.38
C ALA A 81 4.90 -15.89 -10.50
N PRO A 82 4.83 -17.20 -10.81
CA PRO A 82 5.32 -18.27 -9.93
C PRO A 82 6.72 -18.07 -9.33
N PRO A 83 7.74 -17.57 -10.07
CA PRO A 83 9.06 -17.31 -9.50
C PRO A 83 9.07 -16.29 -8.34
N LEU A 84 8.09 -15.38 -8.29
CA LEU A 84 7.96 -14.40 -7.22
C LEU A 84 7.28 -14.98 -5.97
N GLY A 85 6.50 -16.05 -6.11
CA GLY A 85 5.87 -16.74 -4.98
C GLY A 85 6.87 -17.49 -4.09
N GLU A 86 7.99 -17.92 -4.68
CA GLU A 86 9.10 -18.62 -4.01
C GLU A 86 10.26 -17.69 -3.62
N ALA A 87 10.14 -16.40 -3.90
CA ALA A 87 11.19 -15.42 -3.67
C ALA A 87 11.49 -15.23 -2.18
N SER A 88 12.76 -14.96 -1.87
CA SER A 88 13.16 -14.64 -0.49
C SER A 88 12.73 -13.23 -0.11
N VAL A 89 12.19 -13.05 1.10
CA VAL A 89 11.81 -11.74 1.62
C VAL A 89 13.04 -11.05 2.21
N ARG A 90 13.55 -10.01 1.54
CA ARG A 90 14.69 -9.20 2.02
C ARG A 90 14.27 -8.23 3.13
N ARG A 91 13.07 -7.67 3.03
CA ARG A 91 12.50 -6.74 4.02
C ARG A 91 11.00 -6.72 3.87
N ALA A 92 10.28 -6.62 4.97
CA ALA A 92 8.83 -6.44 4.98
C ALA A 92 8.44 -5.38 6.02
N TRP A 93 7.38 -4.64 5.71
CA TRP A 93 6.85 -3.60 6.60
C TRP A 93 5.37 -3.38 6.34
N ALA A 94 4.74 -2.62 7.25
CA ALA A 94 3.41 -2.10 7.08
C ALA A 94 3.45 -0.57 7.10
N CYS A 95 2.58 0.05 6.32
CA CYS A 95 2.34 1.49 6.31
C CYS A 95 0.85 1.78 6.38
N LEU A 96 0.50 3.07 6.42
CA LEU A 96 -0.88 3.55 6.35
C LEU A 96 -1.11 4.26 5.01
N ARG A 97 -2.29 4.03 4.44
CA ARG A 97 -2.90 4.82 3.38
C ARG A 97 -4.17 5.43 3.94
N THR A 98 -4.45 6.70 3.67
CA THR A 98 -5.58 7.41 4.27
C THR A 98 -6.64 7.70 3.23
N PHE A 99 -7.88 7.28 3.47
CA PHE A 99 -8.98 7.39 2.52
C PHE A 99 -10.15 8.16 3.10
N ALA A 100 -10.89 8.86 2.23
CA ALA A 100 -12.27 9.24 2.53
C ALA A 100 -13.20 8.01 2.42
N PRO A 101 -14.36 8.00 3.10
CA PRO A 101 -15.26 6.84 3.11
C PRO A 101 -15.80 6.50 1.72
N ASP A 102 -15.94 7.50 0.85
CA ASP A 102 -16.41 7.39 -0.53
C ASP A 102 -15.29 7.14 -1.54
N ARG A 103 -14.03 7.00 -1.09
CA ARG A 103 -12.81 6.86 -1.92
C ARG A 103 -12.51 8.07 -2.82
N VAL A 104 -13.23 9.19 -2.67
CA VAL A 104 -12.96 10.42 -3.40
C VAL A 104 -11.99 11.28 -2.58
N VAL A 105 -11.02 11.87 -3.26
CA VAL A 105 -10.08 12.80 -2.61
C VAL A 105 -10.85 13.98 -2.04
N VAL A 106 -10.59 14.33 -0.78
CA VAL A 106 -11.12 15.54 -0.17
C VAL A 106 -10.29 16.72 -0.64
N ALA A 107 -10.82 17.47 -1.60
CA ALA A 107 -10.18 18.65 -2.18
C ALA A 107 -11.12 19.86 -2.12
N GLY A 108 -10.71 20.94 -1.43
CA GLY A 108 -11.53 22.16 -1.34
C GLY A 108 -11.29 22.99 -0.08
N ALA A 109 -11.99 24.12 0.03
CA ALA A 109 -11.87 25.02 1.18
C ALA A 109 -12.39 24.37 2.48
N ASP A 110 -11.78 24.69 3.61
CA ASP A 110 -12.26 24.30 4.93
C ASP A 110 -13.53 25.07 5.31
N ALA A 111 -14.48 24.38 5.97
CA ALA A 111 -15.76 24.97 6.34
C ALA A 111 -15.71 25.89 7.57
N ARG A 112 -14.63 25.87 8.35
CA ARG A 112 -14.47 26.63 9.61
C ARG A 112 -13.40 27.72 9.52
N VAL A 113 -12.38 27.52 8.69
CA VAL A 113 -11.21 28.40 8.63
C VAL A 113 -11.08 28.97 7.22
N GLY A 114 -11.42 30.25 7.07
CA GLY A 114 -11.23 30.97 5.81
C GLY A 114 -9.76 30.94 5.36
N GLY A 115 -9.52 30.65 4.08
CA GLY A 115 -8.18 30.56 3.49
C GLY A 115 -7.46 29.22 3.68
N LEU A 116 -8.01 28.29 4.47
CA LEU A 116 -7.51 26.91 4.55
C LEU A 116 -8.14 26.05 3.44
N PHE A 117 -7.33 25.23 2.76
CA PHE A 117 -7.77 24.29 1.74
C PHE A 117 -7.24 22.89 2.04
N TRP A 118 -8.11 21.89 1.91
CA TRP A 118 -7.80 20.47 2.02
C TRP A 118 -7.35 19.89 0.68
N LEU A 119 -6.36 19.01 0.75
CA LEU A 119 -6.02 18.01 -0.26
C LEU A 119 -5.64 16.72 0.49
N ALA A 120 -6.65 15.94 0.86
CA ALA A 120 -6.51 14.82 1.77
C ALA A 120 -7.26 13.58 1.26
N GLY A 121 -7.00 12.42 1.87
CA GLY A 121 -7.62 11.17 1.41
C GLY A 121 -7.04 10.65 0.09
N LEU A 122 -5.77 10.99 -0.22
CA LEU A 122 -5.02 10.56 -1.42
C LEU A 122 -4.61 9.08 -1.38
N GLY A 123 -5.35 8.29 -0.60
CA GLY A 123 -5.07 6.92 -0.22
C GLY A 123 -4.66 6.09 -1.39
#